data_AF-A0A285VQE6-F1
#
_entry.id   AF-A0A285VQE6-F1
#
_cell.length_a   1.000
_cell.length_b   1.000
_cell.length_c   1.000
_cell.angle_alpha   90.00
_cell.angle_beta   90.00
_cell.angle_gamma   90.00
#
_symmetry.space_group_name_H-M   'P 1'
#
loop_
_entity.id
_entity.type
_entity.pdbx_description
1 polymer ?
#
loop_
_entity_poly.entity_id
_entity_poly.type
_entity_poly.pdbx_seq_one_letter_code
_entity_poly.pdbx_strand_id
1 'polypeptide(L)'
;MLTRPARRDLAEVHLLDALAAALEAGLPTDRALHLALDSVESEGRAGAAWADLRRSADLGLPLAPSWDRAARRTGSPTIAAAGRAWAVAALSGAPLAAAVRSSAHAARERHRLLRAVEVATAGARATVTVLGLLPVAGVGLAAVLGIAPTTLYGSPPAVVSAAAGLALLLVGHLVVRALVARVVAGV
;
A
#
# COMPACT_ATOMS: atom_id res chain seq x y z
N MET A 1 6.20 -1.11 -12.96
CA MET A 1 5.17 -0.05 -12.92
C MET A 1 4.52 -0.10 -11.54
N LEU A 2 4.97 0.73 -10.59
CA LEU A 2 4.47 0.70 -9.20
C LEU A 2 2.98 1.11 -9.16
N THR A 3 2.18 0.44 -8.34
CA THR A 3 0.78 0.83 -8.08
C THR A 3 0.75 2.22 -7.41
N ARG A 4 -0.28 3.03 -7.68
CA ARG A 4 -0.47 4.34 -7.03
C ARG A 4 -0.26 4.35 -5.50
N PRO A 5 -0.77 3.37 -4.71
CA PRO A 5 -0.50 3.32 -3.27
C PRO A 5 0.99 3.14 -2.94
N ALA A 6 1.70 2.26 -3.65
CA ALA A 6 3.13 2.00 -3.39
C ALA A 6 4.02 3.23 -3.67
N ARG A 7 3.70 4.03 -4.69
CA ARG A 7 4.42 5.29 -4.97
C ARG A 7 4.25 6.31 -3.85
N ARG A 8 3.06 6.36 -3.25
CA ARG A 8 2.75 7.30 -2.19
C ARG A 8 3.48 6.97 -0.89
N ASP A 9 3.47 5.70 -0.48
CA ASP A 9 4.17 5.28 0.74
C ASP A 9 5.68 5.59 0.66
N LEU A 10 6.30 5.39 -0.50
CA LEU A 10 7.72 5.72 -0.71
C LEU A 10 7.99 7.22 -0.61
N ALA A 11 7.10 8.07 -1.15
CA ALA A 11 7.25 9.52 -1.03
C ALA A 11 7.13 9.98 0.43
N GLU A 12 6.21 9.40 1.20
CA GLU A 12 6.05 9.69 2.63
C GLU A 12 7.27 9.23 3.44
N VAL A 13 7.89 8.10 3.11
CA VAL A 13 9.15 7.67 3.73
C VAL A 13 10.29 8.62 3.42
N HIS A 14 10.46 9.03 2.15
CA HIS A 14 11.51 9.98 1.78
C HIS A 14 11.35 11.34 2.47
N LEU A 15 10.12 11.80 2.66
CA LEU A 15 9.82 13.01 3.43
C LEU A 15 10.31 12.89 4.88
N LEU A 16 10.02 11.77 5.55
CA LEU A 16 10.48 11.55 6.92
C LEU A 16 12.00 11.43 7.01
N ASP A 17 12.64 10.82 6.00
CA ASP A 17 14.10 10.72 5.93
C ASP A 17 14.76 12.09 5.73
N ALA A 18 14.22 12.92 4.84
CA ALA A 18 14.69 14.30 4.63
C ALA A 18 14.52 15.15 5.90
N LEU A 19 13.38 15.00 6.59
CA LEU A 19 13.12 15.69 7.85
C LEU A 19 14.10 15.26 8.95
N ALA A 20 14.32 13.96 9.12
CA ALA A 20 15.28 13.44 10.10
C ALA A 20 16.69 13.94 9.81
N ALA A 21 17.14 13.83 8.56
CA ALA A 21 18.47 14.29 8.15
C ALA A 21 18.67 15.79 8.39
N ALA A 22 17.65 16.62 8.10
CA ALA A 22 17.72 18.05 8.35
C ALA A 22 17.80 18.38 9.86
N LEU A 23 16.98 17.72 10.69
CA LEU A 23 17.04 17.91 12.14
C LEU A 23 18.38 17.46 12.74
N GLU A 24 18.97 16.38 12.20
CA GLU A 24 20.28 15.86 12.64
C GLU A 24 21.44 16.75 12.22
N ALA A 25 21.30 17.43 11.08
CA ALA A 25 22.21 18.48 10.64
C ALA A 25 22.05 19.77 11.47
N GLY A 26 21.16 19.78 12.48
CA GLY A 26 20.96 20.90 13.39
C GLY A 26 20.07 22.01 12.83
N LEU A 27 19.34 21.77 11.75
CA LEU A 27 18.39 22.77 11.25
C LEU A 27 17.25 23.00 12.26
N PRO A 28 16.79 24.25 12.39
CA PRO A 28 15.55 24.55 13.08
C PRO A 28 14.38 23.75 12.50
N THR A 29 13.45 23.38 13.39
CA THR A 29 12.30 22.51 13.10
C THR A 29 11.46 22.99 11.91
N ASP A 30 11.23 24.30 11.81
CA ASP A 30 10.53 24.94 10.69
C ASP A 30 11.29 24.71 9.38
N ARG A 31 12.57 25.10 9.31
CA ARG A 31 13.43 24.92 8.12
C ARG A 31 13.52 23.46 7.69
N ALA A 32 13.71 22.55 8.64
CA ALA A 32 13.77 21.12 8.38
C ALA A 32 12.46 20.59 7.78
N LEU A 33 11.31 21.06 8.29
CA LEU A 33 10.01 20.70 7.76
C LEU A 33 9.77 21.28 6.35
N HIS A 34 10.16 22.53 6.10
CA HIS A 34 10.05 23.12 4.76
C HIS A 34 10.84 22.32 3.73
N LEU A 35 12.10 21.99 4.04
CA LEU A 35 12.99 21.21 3.18
C LEU A 35 12.44 19.81 2.90
N ALA A 36 11.90 19.15 3.92
CA ALA A 36 11.27 17.85 3.76
C ALA A 36 10.01 17.92 2.90
N LEU A 37 9.18 18.95 3.07
CA LEU A 37 7.95 19.12 2.29
C LEU A 37 8.23 19.56 0.84
N ASP A 38 9.32 20.27 0.57
CA ASP A 38 9.77 20.60 -0.80
C ASP A 38 10.20 19.35 -1.58
N SER A 39 10.60 18.29 -0.89
CA SER A 39 11.02 17.03 -1.54
C SER A 39 9.86 16.17 -2.06
N VAL A 40 8.61 16.51 -1.72
CA VAL A 40 7.43 15.73 -2.11
C VAL A 40 6.48 16.54 -2.97
N GLU A 41 6.46 16.20 -4.25
CA GLU A 41 5.45 16.69 -5.19
C GLU A 41 4.10 16.03 -4.89
N SER A 42 3.08 16.83 -4.54
CA SER A 42 1.81 16.26 -4.08
C SER A 42 0.59 17.17 -4.28
N GLU A 43 -0.42 16.61 -4.93
CA GLU A 43 -1.69 17.27 -5.24
C GLU A 43 -2.85 16.72 -4.38
N GLY A 44 -4.00 17.40 -4.42
CA GLY A 44 -5.23 16.96 -3.76
C GLY A 44 -5.12 16.94 -2.23
N ARG A 45 -5.63 15.87 -1.59
CA ARG A 45 -5.71 15.77 -0.12
C ARG A 45 -4.34 15.78 0.57
N ALA A 46 -3.30 15.24 -0.08
CA ALA A 46 -1.94 15.24 0.44
C ALA A 46 -1.34 16.65 0.40
N GLY A 47 -1.46 17.36 -0.73
CA GLY A 47 -1.03 18.76 -0.85
C GLY A 47 -1.68 19.67 0.21
N ALA A 48 -2.99 19.50 0.47
CA ALA A 48 -3.69 20.24 1.52
C ALA A 48 -3.21 19.89 2.94
N ALA A 49 -2.74 18.66 3.19
CA ALA A 49 -2.15 18.28 4.46
C ALA A 49 -0.78 18.94 4.68
N TRP A 50 0.07 18.94 3.64
CA TRP A 50 1.39 19.56 3.67
C TRP A 50 1.33 21.08 3.81
N ALA A 51 0.37 21.73 3.14
CA ALA A 51 0.15 23.16 3.27
C ALA A 51 -0.25 23.57 4.72
N ASP A 52 -1.04 22.76 5.41
CA ASP A 52 -1.43 22.99 6.81
C ASP A 52 -0.25 22.81 7.78
N LEU A 53 0.62 21.83 7.50
CA LEU A 53 1.88 21.62 8.23
C LEU A 53 2.85 22.79 8.04
N ARG A 54 3.06 23.25 6.80
CA ARG A 54 3.87 24.46 6.51
C ARG A 54 3.36 25.67 7.27
N ARG A 55 2.07 25.96 7.11
CA ARG A 55 1.46 27.12 7.78
C ARG A 55 1.65 27.07 9.29
N SER A 56 1.52 25.88 9.89
CA SER A 56 1.71 25.73 11.33
C SER A 56 3.16 25.97 11.74
N ALA A 57 4.13 25.54 10.94
CA ALA A 57 5.55 25.83 11.17
C ALA A 57 5.87 27.32 11.01
N ASP A 58 5.38 27.95 9.94
CA ASP A 58 5.57 29.39 9.67
C ASP A 58 5.03 30.25 10.82
N LEU A 59 3.90 29.85 11.41
CA LEU A 59 3.26 30.55 12.51
C LEU A 59 3.83 30.17 13.89
N GLY A 60 4.83 29.29 13.96
CA GLY A 60 5.39 28.80 15.23
C GLY A 60 4.38 28.03 16.09
N LEU A 61 3.34 27.48 15.50
CA LEU A 61 2.30 26.73 16.20
C LEU A 61 2.79 25.32 16.54
N PRO A 62 2.22 24.68 17.59
CA PRO A 62 2.49 23.28 17.88
C PRO A 62 2.23 22.39 16.66
N LEU A 63 3.23 21.61 16.24
CA LEU A 63 3.15 20.79 15.04
C LEU A 63 2.43 19.45 15.25
N ALA A 64 2.31 18.97 16.49
CA ALA A 64 1.66 17.70 16.80
C ALA A 64 0.18 17.64 16.32
N PRO A 65 -0.69 18.65 16.59
CA PRO A 65 -2.04 18.70 16.04
C PRO A 65 -2.10 18.75 14.50
N SER A 66 -1.10 19.36 13.86
CA SER A 66 -1.03 19.48 12.40
C SER A 66 -0.60 18.17 11.75
N TRP A 67 0.31 17.42 12.38
CA TRP A 67 0.63 16.06 11.99
C TRP A 67 -0.57 15.11 12.11
N ASP A 68 -1.35 15.23 13.18
CA ASP A 68 -2.54 14.42 13.40
C ASP A 68 -3.65 14.72 12.36
N ARG A 69 -3.85 16.01 12.02
CA ARG A 69 -4.72 16.40 10.90
C ARG A 69 -4.20 15.90 9.55
N ALA A 70 -2.89 15.96 9.32
CA ALA A 70 -2.27 15.43 8.12
C ALA A 70 -2.48 13.92 8.01
N ALA A 71 -2.31 13.16 9.10
CA ALA A 71 -2.56 11.73 9.17
C ALA A 71 -4.02 11.38 8.82
N ARG A 72 -5.00 12.11 9.36
CA ARG A 72 -6.42 11.92 9.03
C ARG A 72 -6.75 12.22 7.56
N ARG A 73 -6.23 13.33 7.03
CA ARG A 73 -6.48 13.72 5.61
C ARG A 73 -5.85 12.75 4.63
N THR A 74 -4.66 12.27 4.96
CA THR A 74 -3.91 11.34 4.14
C THR A 74 -4.45 9.92 4.26
N GLY A 75 -4.96 9.52 5.44
CA GLY A 75 -5.27 8.14 5.76
C GLY A 75 -4.01 7.26 5.85
N SER A 76 -2.83 7.87 5.97
CA SER A 76 -1.57 7.15 5.93
C SER A 76 -1.16 6.69 7.33
N PRO A 77 -0.90 5.37 7.53
CA PRO A 77 -0.37 4.87 8.78
C PRO A 77 1.05 5.36 9.06
N THR A 78 1.84 5.65 8.01
CA THR A 78 3.20 6.18 8.12
C THR A 78 3.21 7.57 8.74
N ILE A 79 2.34 8.45 8.23
CA ILE A 79 2.19 9.83 8.74
C ILE A 79 1.58 9.82 10.15
N ALA A 80 0.63 8.93 10.42
CA ALA A 80 0.07 8.76 11.76
C ALA A 80 1.15 8.33 12.79
N ALA A 81 2.04 7.40 12.42
CA ALA A 81 3.14 6.98 13.27
C ALA A 81 4.12 8.14 13.53
N ALA A 82 4.51 8.87 12.48
CA ALA A 82 5.38 10.04 12.61
C ALA A 82 4.78 11.13 13.51
N GLY A 83 3.50 11.44 13.34
CA GLY A 83 2.80 12.42 14.18
C GLY A 83 2.76 12.04 15.66
N ARG A 84 2.56 10.75 15.98
CA ARG A 84 2.61 10.26 17.36
C ARG A 84 4.01 10.34 17.95
N ALA A 85 5.03 9.92 17.19
CA ALA A 85 6.42 10.03 17.64
C ALA A 85 6.83 11.49 17.87
N TRP A 86 6.38 12.40 16.99
CA TRP A 86 6.56 13.83 17.14
C TRP A 86 5.91 14.36 18.41
N ALA A 87 4.65 14.00 18.67
CA ALA A 87 3.93 14.42 19.87
C ALA A 87 4.64 13.96 21.15
N VAL A 88 5.07 12.70 21.20
CA VAL A 88 5.82 12.15 22.34
C VAL A 88 7.15 12.88 22.54
N ALA A 89 7.90 13.13 21.47
CA ALA A 89 9.18 13.82 21.56
C ALA A 89 9.03 15.30 21.97
N ALA A 90 8.03 15.99 21.43
CA ALA A 90 7.72 17.37 21.80
C ALA A 90 7.29 17.50 23.27
N LEU A 91 6.52 16.53 23.80
CA LEU A 91 6.08 16.52 25.20
C LEU A 91 7.19 16.14 26.18
N SER A 92 8.07 15.21 25.78
CA SER A 92 9.15 14.71 26.65
C SER A 92 10.46 15.52 26.56
N GLY A 93 10.55 16.47 25.62
CA GLY A 93 11.80 17.19 25.32
C GLY A 93 12.86 16.29 24.67
N ALA A 94 12.50 15.08 24.25
CA ALA A 94 13.41 14.15 23.60
C ALA A 94 13.84 14.68 22.22
N PRO A 95 15.04 14.31 21.73
CA PRO A 95 15.52 14.73 20.42
C PRO A 95 14.54 14.34 19.30
N LEU A 96 13.90 15.35 18.68
CA LEU A 96 12.93 15.17 17.60
C LEU A 96 13.52 14.38 16.42
N ALA A 97 14.79 14.63 16.10
CA ALA A 97 15.56 13.88 15.11
C ALA A 97 15.46 12.37 15.31
N ALA A 98 15.71 11.88 16.53
CA ALA A 98 15.67 10.45 16.83
C ALA A 98 14.25 9.86 16.72
N ALA A 99 13.22 10.63 17.09
CA ALA A 99 11.83 10.22 16.99
C ALA A 99 11.31 10.16 15.54
N VAL A 100 11.72 11.09 14.69
CA VAL A 100 11.41 11.05 13.25
C VAL A 100 12.17 9.90 12.58
N ARG A 101 13.45 9.71 12.92
CA ARG A 101 14.27 8.61 12.39
C ARG A 101 13.71 7.24 12.76
N SER A 102 13.24 7.04 14.00
CA SER A 102 12.62 5.78 14.41
C SER A 102 11.31 5.50 13.66
N SER A 103 10.52 6.55 13.39
CA SER A 103 9.29 6.45 12.60
C SER A 103 9.58 6.08 11.15
N ALA A 104 10.60 6.71 10.54
CA ALA A 104 11.03 6.38 9.19
C ALA A 104 11.55 4.93 9.10
N HIS A 105 12.31 4.49 10.11
CA HIS A 105 12.79 3.11 10.20
C HIS A 105 11.64 2.09 10.27
N ALA A 106 10.64 2.35 11.14
CA ALA A 106 9.46 1.49 11.26
C ALA A 106 8.65 1.40 9.95
N ALA A 107 8.49 2.53 9.24
CA ALA A 107 7.82 2.56 7.95
C ALA A 107 8.57 1.75 6.88
N ARG A 108 9.90 1.85 6.85
CA ARG A 108 10.75 1.06 5.95
C ARG A 108 10.64 -0.44 6.23
N GLU A 109 10.63 -0.84 7.50
CA GLU A 109 10.53 -2.26 7.86
C GLU A 109 9.17 -2.85 7.46
N ARG A 110 8.09 -2.11 7.68
CA ARG A 110 6.77 -2.49 7.16
C ARG A 110 6.79 -2.69 5.64
N HIS A 111 7.40 -1.77 4.91
CA HIS A 111 7.48 -1.87 3.44
C HIS A 111 8.33 -3.06 2.98
N ARG A 112 9.42 -3.37 3.70
CA ARG A 112 10.24 -4.57 3.44
C ARG A 112 9.46 -5.85 3.67
N LEU A 113 8.72 -5.95 4.76
CA LEU A 113 7.87 -7.11 5.06
C LEU A 113 6.80 -7.32 4.01
N LEU A 114 6.09 -6.25 3.60
CA LEU A 114 5.08 -6.34 2.56
C LEU A 114 5.68 -6.79 1.22
N ARG A 115 6.84 -6.23 0.83
CA ARG A 115 7.55 -6.69 -0.37
C ARG A 115 8.03 -8.13 -0.26
N ALA A 116 8.51 -8.56 0.90
CA ALA A 116 8.91 -9.96 1.10
C ALA A 116 7.72 -10.90 0.93
N VAL A 117 6.54 -10.54 1.44
CA VAL A 117 5.29 -11.29 1.23
C VAL A 117 4.89 -11.30 -0.25
N GLU A 118 4.97 -10.17 -0.95
CA GLU A 118 4.67 -10.11 -2.40
C GLU A 118 5.60 -11.02 -3.21
N VAL A 119 6.90 -11.00 -2.92
CA VAL A 119 7.91 -11.83 -3.60
C VAL A 119 7.70 -13.31 -3.26
N ALA A 120 7.50 -13.65 -1.99
CA ALA A 120 7.27 -15.03 -1.55
C ALA A 120 5.98 -15.62 -2.16
N THR A 121 4.96 -14.79 -2.40
CA THR A 121 3.68 -15.21 -2.99
C THR A 121 3.64 -15.12 -4.52
N ALA A 122 4.67 -14.56 -5.17
CA ALA A 122 4.70 -14.41 -6.62
C ALA A 122 4.68 -15.76 -7.35
N GLY A 123 5.47 -16.74 -6.87
CA GLY A 123 5.48 -18.09 -7.44
C GLY A 123 4.13 -18.79 -7.29
N ALA A 124 3.53 -18.73 -6.10
CA ALA A 124 2.20 -19.31 -5.86
C ALA A 124 1.12 -18.68 -6.76
N ARG A 125 1.15 -17.36 -6.94
CA ARG A 125 0.22 -16.66 -7.85
C ARG A 125 0.43 -17.08 -9.30
N ALA A 126 1.67 -17.20 -9.77
CA ALA A 126 1.96 -17.63 -11.14
C ALA A 126 1.38 -19.02 -11.42
N THR A 127 1.57 -19.98 -10.51
CA THR A 127 1.03 -21.34 -10.65
C THR A 127 -0.49 -21.36 -10.68
N VAL A 128 -1.15 -20.61 -9.80
CA VAL A 128 -2.63 -20.48 -9.79
C VAL A 128 -3.13 -19.85 -11.09
N THR A 129 -2.43 -18.84 -11.62
CA THR A 129 -2.78 -18.23 -12.90
C THR A 129 -2.63 -19.23 -14.06
N VAL A 130 -1.54 -19.98 -14.13
CA VAL A 130 -1.31 -20.99 -15.19
C VAL A 130 -2.36 -22.10 -15.12
N LEU A 131 -2.54 -22.71 -13.95
CA LEU A 131 -3.55 -23.75 -13.74
C LEU A 131 -4.97 -23.23 -13.97
N GLY A 132 -5.26 -21.99 -13.60
CA GLY A 132 -6.54 -21.34 -13.84
C GLY A 132 -6.81 -21.01 -15.30
N LEU A 133 -5.77 -20.81 -16.12
CA LEU A 133 -5.90 -20.58 -17.56
C LEU A 133 -6.07 -21.88 -18.36
N LEU A 134 -5.61 -23.01 -17.80
CA LEU A 134 -5.60 -24.31 -18.49
C LEU A 134 -6.99 -24.75 -19.01
N PRO A 135 -8.11 -24.60 -18.25
CA PRO A 135 -9.44 -24.94 -18.76
C PRO A 135 -9.84 -24.08 -19.96
N VAL A 136 -9.52 -22.79 -19.94
CA VAL A 136 -9.83 -21.85 -21.02
C VAL A 136 -9.01 -22.19 -22.28
N ALA A 137 -7.73 -22.52 -22.11
CA ALA A 137 -6.88 -22.98 -23.20
C ALA A 137 -7.41 -24.28 -23.82
N GLY A 138 -7.90 -25.21 -23.00
CA GLY A 138 -8.53 -26.44 -23.46
C GLY A 138 -9.79 -26.21 -24.31
N VAL A 139 -10.67 -25.30 -23.87
CA VAL A 139 -11.86 -24.90 -24.65
C VAL A 139 -11.48 -24.20 -25.95
N GLY A 140 -10.46 -23.31 -25.92
CA GLY A 140 -9.96 -22.64 -27.12
C GLY A 140 -9.37 -23.62 -28.13
N LEU A 141 -8.60 -24.60 -27.68
CA LEU A 141 -8.03 -25.64 -28.55
C LEU A 141 -9.13 -26.51 -29.18
N ALA A 142 -10.16 -26.90 -28.40
CA ALA A 142 -11.31 -27.65 -28.93
C ALA A 142 -12.09 -26.88 -30.01
N ALA A 143 -12.21 -25.56 -29.87
CA ALA A 143 -12.82 -24.70 -30.87
C ALA A 143 -11.99 -24.61 -32.16
N VAL A 144 -10.65 -24.53 -32.06
CA VAL A 144 -9.74 -24.51 -33.23
C VAL A 144 -9.77 -25.84 -34.00
N LEU A 145 -9.93 -26.97 -33.31
CA LEU A 145 -10.09 -28.28 -33.95
C LEU A 145 -11.46 -28.49 -34.63
N GLY A 146 -12.36 -27.51 -34.61
CA GLY A 146 -13.66 -27.58 -35.29
C GLY A 146 -14.67 -28.48 -34.57
N ILE A 147 -14.44 -28.81 -33.30
CA ILE A 147 -15.39 -29.59 -32.51
C ILE A 147 -16.53 -28.66 -32.09
N ALA A 148 -17.71 -28.83 -32.70
CA ALA A 148 -18.88 -28.04 -32.37
C ALA A 148 -19.25 -28.23 -30.88
N PRO A 149 -19.52 -27.16 -30.10
CA PRO A 149 -19.91 -27.28 -28.70
C PRO A 149 -21.14 -28.18 -28.49
N THR A 150 -22.00 -28.28 -29.49
CA THR A 150 -23.21 -29.11 -29.51
C THR A 150 -22.92 -30.61 -29.46
N THR A 151 -21.79 -31.08 -30.00
CA THR A 151 -21.36 -32.49 -29.88
C THR A 151 -20.69 -32.81 -28.53
N LEU A 152 -20.14 -31.81 -27.84
CA LEU A 152 -19.50 -31.99 -26.53
C LEU A 152 -20.46 -31.79 -25.34
N TYR A 153 -21.50 -30.96 -25.51
CA TYR A 153 -22.50 -30.62 -24.48
C TYR A 153 -23.88 -31.22 -24.72
N GLY A 154 -24.05 -32.07 -25.73
CA GLY A 154 -25.35 -32.73 -26.01
C GLY A 154 -25.79 -33.71 -24.92
N SER A 155 -24.88 -34.13 -24.03
CA SER A 155 -25.14 -35.06 -22.94
C SER A 155 -25.24 -34.32 -21.58
N PRO A 156 -26.32 -34.53 -20.80
CA PRO A 156 -26.50 -33.93 -19.47
C PRO A 156 -25.26 -33.97 -18.53
N PRO A 157 -24.46 -35.06 -18.45
CA PRO A 157 -23.28 -35.09 -17.59
C PRO A 157 -22.19 -34.10 -18.01
N ALA A 158 -22.07 -33.74 -19.30
CA ALA A 158 -21.07 -32.80 -19.78
C ALA A 158 -21.37 -31.37 -19.31
N VAL A 159 -22.65 -30.97 -19.34
CA VAL A 159 -23.11 -29.66 -18.83
C VAL A 159 -22.89 -29.58 -17.32
N VAL A 160 -23.21 -30.64 -16.57
CA VAL A 160 -23.00 -30.68 -15.12
C VAL A 160 -21.53 -30.58 -14.75
N SER A 161 -20.66 -31.31 -15.47
CA SER A 161 -19.20 -31.25 -15.29
C SER A 161 -18.64 -29.84 -15.52
N ALA A 162 -19.03 -29.19 -16.61
CA ALA A 162 -18.57 -27.84 -16.92
C ALA A 162 -19.10 -26.79 -15.94
N ALA A 163 -20.39 -26.89 -15.56
CA ALA A 163 -20.99 -26.02 -14.57
C ALA A 163 -20.31 -26.18 -13.20
N ALA A 164 -19.98 -27.42 -12.81
CA ALA A 164 -19.24 -27.71 -11.59
C ALA A 164 -17.82 -27.13 -11.64
N GLY A 165 -17.11 -27.27 -12.77
CA GLY A 165 -15.79 -26.69 -12.97
C GLY A 165 -15.81 -25.15 -12.87
N LEU A 166 -16.78 -24.50 -13.51
CA LEU A 166 -16.95 -23.05 -13.47
C LEU A 166 -17.31 -22.56 -12.05
N ALA A 167 -18.21 -23.28 -11.37
CA ALA A 167 -18.56 -22.99 -9.99
C ALA A 167 -17.35 -23.11 -9.07
N LEU A 168 -16.54 -24.16 -9.22
CA LEU A 168 -15.33 -24.36 -8.42
C LEU A 168 -14.29 -23.27 -8.68
N LEU A 169 -14.16 -22.81 -9.93
CA LEU A 169 -13.27 -21.69 -10.29
C LEU A 169 -13.73 -20.38 -9.63
N LEU A 170 -15.03 -20.09 -9.68
CA LEU A 170 -15.62 -18.90 -9.04
C LEU A 170 -15.46 -18.95 -7.52
N VAL A 171 -15.72 -20.09 -6.90
CA VAL A 171 -15.53 -20.29 -5.46
C VAL A 171 -14.07 -20.10 -5.08
N GLY A 172 -13.13 -20.69 -5.84
CA GLY A 172 -11.70 -20.50 -5.62
C GLY A 172 -11.29 -19.02 -5.71
N HIS A 173 -11.81 -18.30 -6.70
CA HIS A 173 -11.53 -16.88 -6.86
C HIS A 173 -12.09 -16.02 -5.70
N LEU A 174 -13.30 -16.33 -5.23
CA LEU A 174 -13.92 -15.66 -4.08
C LEU A 174 -13.18 -15.92 -2.77
N VAL A 175 -12.75 -17.17 -2.52
CA VAL A 175 -11.99 -17.53 -1.31
C VAL A 175 -10.64 -16.80 -1.28
N VAL A 176 -9.93 -16.75 -2.40
CA VAL A 176 -8.65 -16.02 -2.50
C VAL A 176 -8.86 -14.52 -2.25
N ARG A 177 -9.90 -13.90 -2.84
CA ARG A 177 -10.23 -12.49 -2.57
C ARG A 177 -10.58 -12.25 -1.11
N ALA A 178 -11.34 -13.16 -0.49
CA ALA A 178 -11.72 -13.06 0.92
C ALA A 178 -10.50 -13.19 1.84
N LEU A 179 -9.59 -14.13 1.58
CA LEU A 179 -8.33 -14.28 2.33
C LEU A 179 -7.47 -13.01 2.26
N VAL A 180 -7.31 -12.44 1.07
CA VAL A 180 -6.57 -11.18 0.89
C VAL A 180 -7.25 -10.03 1.62
N ALA A 181 -8.58 -9.92 1.53
CA ALA A 181 -9.33 -8.87 2.23
C ALA A 181 -9.19 -8.99 3.76
N ARG A 182 -9.21 -10.21 4.33
CA ARG A 182 -9.04 -10.43 5.77
C ARG A 182 -7.64 -10.05 6.26
N VAL A 183 -6.59 -10.34 5.48
CA VAL A 183 -5.23 -9.94 5.83
C VAL A 183 -5.07 -8.43 5.79
N VAL A 184 -5.66 -7.75 4.80
CA VAL A 184 -5.60 -6.28 4.69
C VAL A 184 -6.42 -5.59 5.77
N ALA A 185 -7.51 -6.19 6.25
CA ALA A 185 -8.33 -5.63 7.33
C ALA A 185 -7.72 -5.80 8.74
N GLY A 186 -6.73 -6.70 8.89
CA GLY A 186 -6.07 -6.98 10.18
C GLY A 186 -4.79 -6.18 10.43
N VAL A 187 -4.38 -5.30 9.51
CA VAL A 187 -3.17 -4.46 9.58
C VAL A 187 -3.56 -2.98 9.56
#